data_AF-A0A8H6H5B9-F1
#
_entry.id   AF-A0A8H6H5B9-F1
#
_cell.length_a   1.000
_cell.length_b   1.000
_cell.length_c   1.000
_cell.angle_alpha   90.00
_cell.angle_beta   90.00
_cell.angle_gamma   90.00
#
_symmetry.space_group_name_H-M   'P 1'
#
loop_
_entity.id
_entity.type
_entity.pdbx_description
1 polymer ?
#
loop_
_entity_poly.entity_id
_entity_poly.type
_entity_poly.pdbx_seq_one_letter_code
_entity_poly.pdbx_strand_id
1 'polypeptide(L)'
;MAEALGVASSVIAVIDLSAKVFSLCLQYSREVKNTKDDIERLRKEVAAFQDTTEELRALLEGSRGRELKTSQQLVSAIEDGHSTLGKVEQRLRPSTGRKAMSRFGMRALKWPFESKDVEGTIEKLERCRGNISLALNIDQTVILQNVDDRTTLHQLPIAYGASFDSKAEEHNPTCLPNTREELLKEIDRWIDDPKSKTVFWLNGMAGTGKSTIARTVARSRSKRGDLGASFFIKRGEIDRGNLNKLMSTLAHQLALSIPGVAFFIKKTLDANLAIVGNGNGNNPIISRHGDRRVGRV
;
A
#
# COMPACT_ATOMS: atom_id res chain seq x y z
N MET A 1 2.35 4.33 -10.63
CA MET A 1 3.82 4.40 -10.84
C MET A 1 4.31 5.80 -11.19
N ALA A 2 3.64 6.55 -12.08
CA ALA A 2 4.05 7.91 -12.45
C ALA A 2 4.03 8.92 -11.27
N GLU A 3 3.03 8.83 -10.38
CA GLU A 3 2.89 9.78 -9.26
C GLU A 3 3.98 9.63 -8.18
N ALA A 4 4.39 8.39 -7.86
CA ALA A 4 5.44 8.13 -6.88
C ALA A 4 6.82 8.64 -7.34
N LEU A 5 7.10 8.55 -8.65
CA LEU A 5 8.32 9.11 -9.25
C LEU A 5 8.29 10.65 -9.24
N GLY A 6 7.12 11.25 -9.45
CA GLY A 6 6.91 12.70 -9.33
C GLY A 6 7.24 13.20 -7.93
N VAL A 7 6.68 12.57 -6.89
CA VAL A 7 6.94 12.93 -5.48
C VAL A 7 8.43 12.80 -5.14
N ALA A 8 9.07 11.68 -5.49
CA ALA A 8 10.50 11.48 -5.21
C ALA A 8 11.37 12.56 -5.87
N SER A 9 11.05 12.97 -7.10
CA SER A 9 11.77 14.05 -7.78
C SER A 9 11.58 15.42 -7.09
N SER A 10 10.37 15.73 -6.63
CA SER A 10 10.06 16.97 -5.89
C SER A 10 10.78 17.01 -4.55
N VAL A 11 10.86 15.88 -3.83
CA VAL A 11 11.61 15.78 -2.56
C VAL A 11 13.10 16.06 -2.78
N ILE A 12 13.70 15.48 -3.83
CA ILE A 12 15.12 15.72 -4.16
C ILE A 12 15.36 17.21 -4.46
N ALA A 13 14.47 17.84 -5.22
CA ALA A 13 14.58 19.26 -5.54
C ALA A 13 14.53 20.14 -4.28
N VAL A 14 13.66 19.81 -3.32
CA VAL A 14 13.58 20.50 -2.03
C VAL A 14 14.86 20.34 -1.22
N ILE A 15 15.43 19.13 -1.13
CA ILE A 15 16.68 18.88 -0.39
C ILE A 15 17.83 19.72 -0.96
N ASP A 16 18.01 19.70 -2.29
CA ASP A 16 19.07 20.48 -2.95
C ASP A 16 18.88 21.99 -2.74
N LEU A 17 17.64 22.46 -2.80
CA LEU A 17 17.32 23.87 -2.58
C LEU A 17 17.53 24.30 -1.12
N SER A 18 17.15 23.48 -0.15
CA SER A 18 17.42 23.69 1.28
C SER A 18 18.92 23.80 1.56
N ALA A 19 19.73 22.89 1.01
CA ALA A 19 21.18 22.92 1.17
C ALA A 19 21.81 24.21 0.60
N LYS A 20 21.31 24.68 -0.55
CA LYS A 20 21.73 25.98 -1.13
C LYS A 20 21.37 27.15 -0.23
N VAL A 21 20.12 27.24 0.23
CA VAL A 21 19.67 28.30 1.15
C VAL A 21 20.50 28.29 2.43
N PHE A 22 20.73 27.12 3.02
CA PHE A 22 21.57 26.95 4.20
C PHE A 22 22.99 27.49 3.99
N SER A 23 23.61 27.15 2.85
CA SER A 23 24.97 27.63 2.51
C SER A 23 25.04 29.16 2.35
N LEU A 24 24.01 29.76 1.74
CA LEU A 24 23.91 31.21 1.58
C LEU A 24 23.72 31.89 2.94
N CYS A 25 22.85 31.38 3.79
CA CYS A 25 22.68 31.88 5.17
C CYS A 25 24.01 31.82 5.95
N LEU A 26 24.79 30.75 5.80
CA LEU A 26 26.11 30.63 6.42
C LEU A 26 27.11 31.67 5.90
N GLN A 27 27.03 32.05 4.63
CA GLN A 27 27.85 33.13 4.07
C GLN A 27 27.47 34.48 4.68
N TYR A 28 26.17 34.80 4.73
CA TYR A 28 25.69 36.05 5.34
C TYR A 28 26.00 36.14 6.84
N SER A 29 25.94 35.03 7.59
CA SER A 29 26.25 35.05 9.03
C SER A 29 27.71 35.41 9.35
N ARG A 30 28.63 35.13 8.41
CA ARG A 30 30.05 35.50 8.50
C ARG A 30 30.29 36.97 8.18
N GLU A 31 29.52 37.54 7.26
CA GLU A 31 29.74 38.89 6.73
C GLU A 31 28.89 39.97 7.40
N VAL A 32 27.75 39.62 8.02
CA VAL A 32 26.78 40.58 8.60
C VAL A 32 26.71 40.44 10.13
N LYS A 33 26.99 41.52 10.86
CA LYS A 33 27.03 41.51 12.35
C LYS A 33 25.68 41.80 13.03
N ASN A 34 24.82 42.64 12.47
CA ASN A 34 23.62 43.16 13.15
C ASN A 34 22.36 42.29 13.03
N THR A 35 22.39 41.18 12.28
CA THR A 35 21.21 40.33 12.01
C THR A 35 21.49 38.84 12.24
N LYS A 36 22.48 38.52 13.08
CA LYS A 36 22.94 37.14 13.30
C LYS A 36 21.82 36.22 13.82
N ASP A 37 20.95 36.73 14.68
CA ASP A 37 19.86 35.95 15.26
C ASP A 37 18.84 35.53 14.20
N ASP A 38 18.42 36.45 13.33
CA ASP A 38 17.50 36.16 12.22
C ASP A 38 18.10 35.13 11.25
N ILE A 39 19.38 35.28 10.91
CA ILE A 39 20.08 34.36 10.03
C ILE A 39 20.17 32.96 10.66
N GLU A 40 20.47 32.88 11.96
CA GLU A 40 20.59 31.60 12.66
C GLU A 40 19.22 30.93 12.86
N ARG A 41 18.16 31.68 13.15
CA ARG A 41 16.79 31.15 13.24
C ARG A 41 16.35 30.55 11.91
N LEU A 42 16.53 31.28 10.81
CA LEU A 42 16.22 30.78 9.47
C LEU A 42 17.06 29.54 9.13
N ARG A 43 18.35 29.55 9.46
CA ARG A 43 19.25 28.42 9.21
C ARG A 43 18.80 27.15 9.94
N LYS A 44 18.41 27.28 11.22
CA LYS A 44 17.90 26.16 12.02
C LYS A 44 16.64 25.56 11.41
N GLU A 45 15.68 26.39 11.00
CA GLU A 45 14.43 25.88 10.43
C GLU A 45 14.64 25.26 9.04
N VAL A 46 15.48 25.85 8.18
CA VAL A 46 15.85 25.25 6.88
C VAL A 46 16.52 23.89 7.07
N ALA A 47 17.39 23.74 8.08
CA ALA A 47 18.01 22.46 8.41
C ALA A 47 16.97 21.43 8.88
N ALA A 48 16.11 21.81 9.82
CA ALA A 48 15.07 20.90 10.32
C ALA A 48 14.06 20.49 9.23
N PHE A 49 13.76 21.39 8.29
CA PHE A 49 12.96 21.06 7.12
C PHE A 49 13.69 20.10 6.17
N GLN A 50 14.99 20.32 5.93
CA GLN A 50 15.81 19.41 5.14
C GLN A 50 15.84 18.00 5.75
N ASP A 51 16.10 17.88 7.05
CA ASP A 51 16.13 16.60 7.77
C ASP A 51 14.80 15.85 7.61
N THR A 52 13.66 16.54 7.76
CA THR A 52 12.34 15.94 7.56
C THR A 52 12.14 15.44 6.13
N THR A 53 12.62 16.18 5.13
CA THR A 53 12.53 15.76 3.72
C THR A 53 13.49 14.62 3.38
N GLU A 54 14.63 14.50 4.07
CA GLU A 54 15.55 13.37 3.94
C GLU A 54 14.96 12.10 4.57
N GLU A 55 14.32 12.21 5.74
CA GLU A 55 13.56 11.10 6.34
C GLU A 55 12.45 10.62 5.40
N LEU A 56 11.69 11.56 4.81
CA LEU A 56 10.68 11.24 3.81
C LEU A 56 11.27 10.51 2.60
N ARG A 57 12.43 10.95 2.10
CA ARG A 57 13.13 10.28 1.00
C ARG A 57 13.50 8.85 1.35
N ALA A 58 14.09 8.62 2.53
CA ALA A 58 14.46 7.27 2.99
C ALA A 58 13.24 6.34 3.09
N LEU A 59 12.08 6.87 3.52
CA LEU A 59 10.82 6.13 3.56
C LEU A 59 10.30 5.78 2.16
N LEU A 60 10.40 6.72 1.21
CA LEU A 60 9.98 6.52 -0.19
C LEU A 60 10.86 5.51 -0.93
N GLU A 61 12.17 5.49 -0.67
CA GLU A 61 13.12 4.54 -1.27
C GLU A 61 13.01 3.13 -0.65
N GLY A 62 12.41 3.01 0.55
CA GLY A 62 12.18 1.74 1.24
C GLY A 62 11.00 0.91 0.70
N SER A 63 10.86 -0.34 1.17
CA SER A 63 9.76 -1.24 0.79
C SER A 63 8.36 -0.69 1.12
N ARG A 64 8.27 0.18 2.14
CA ARG A 64 7.04 0.86 2.58
C ARG A 64 6.64 2.03 1.67
N GLY A 65 7.56 2.59 0.88
CA GLY A 65 7.29 3.69 -0.04
C GLY A 65 6.32 3.34 -1.18
N ARG A 66 6.21 2.04 -1.54
CA ARG A 66 5.25 1.54 -2.53
C ARG A 66 3.80 1.47 -2.02
N GLU A 67 3.61 1.52 -0.70
CA GLU A 67 2.31 1.38 -0.03
C GLU A 67 1.76 2.70 0.52
N LEU A 68 2.53 3.79 0.44
CA LEU A 68 2.07 5.13 0.80
C LEU A 68 0.90 5.53 -0.10
N LYS A 69 -0.30 5.63 0.47
CA LYS A 69 -1.55 5.97 -0.21
C LYS A 69 -1.85 7.46 -0.13
N THR A 70 -1.09 8.22 0.66
CA THR A 70 -1.29 9.64 0.90
C THR A 70 -0.65 10.43 -0.25
N SER A 71 -1.44 10.79 -1.26
CA SER A 71 -2.56 11.75 -1.30
C SER A 71 -2.03 13.17 -1.44
N GLN A 72 -2.65 13.89 -2.36
CA GLN A 72 -2.38 15.25 -2.84
C GLN A 72 -1.86 16.27 -1.80
N GLN A 73 -2.16 16.06 -0.51
CA GLN A 73 -1.65 16.81 0.63
C GLN A 73 -0.12 16.74 0.80
N LEU A 74 0.49 15.56 0.59
CA LEU A 74 1.95 15.42 0.66
C LEU A 74 2.63 16.17 -0.48
N VAL A 75 2.08 16.04 -1.70
CA VAL A 75 2.54 16.77 -2.89
C VAL A 75 2.43 18.28 -2.67
N SER A 76 1.26 18.76 -2.24
CA SER A 76 1.04 20.19 -2.00
C SER A 76 1.96 20.75 -0.92
N ALA A 77 2.21 19.98 0.15
CA ALA A 77 3.14 20.40 1.18
C ALA A 77 4.56 20.55 0.61
N ILE A 78 5.06 19.54 -0.11
CA ILE A 78 6.40 19.58 -0.72
C ILE A 78 6.53 20.75 -1.71
N GLU A 79 5.50 21.01 -2.52
CA GLU A 79 5.46 22.13 -3.46
C GLU A 79 5.45 23.49 -2.74
N ASP A 80 4.68 23.64 -1.65
CA ASP A 80 4.65 24.85 -0.82
C ASP A 80 6.02 25.11 -0.18
N GLY A 81 6.68 24.05 0.31
CA GLY A 81 8.04 24.11 0.86
C GLY A 81 9.06 24.51 -0.21
N HIS A 82 9.02 23.89 -1.38
CA HIS A 82 9.87 24.23 -2.52
C HIS A 82 9.70 25.69 -2.97
N SER A 83 8.46 26.15 -3.10
CA SER A 83 8.12 27.53 -3.48
C SER A 83 8.62 28.54 -2.45
N THR A 84 8.49 28.23 -1.17
CA THR A 84 8.97 29.07 -0.06
C THR A 84 10.49 29.18 -0.08
N LEU A 85 11.20 28.05 -0.15
CA LEU A 85 12.67 28.02 -0.24
C LEU A 85 13.17 28.72 -1.51
N GLY A 86 12.47 28.57 -2.64
CA GLY A 86 12.83 29.21 -3.90
C GLY A 86 12.79 30.74 -3.81
N LYS A 87 11.78 31.30 -3.12
CA LYS A 87 11.69 32.75 -2.87
C LYS A 87 12.82 33.24 -1.97
N VAL A 88 13.20 32.45 -0.98
CA VAL A 88 14.31 32.76 -0.06
C VAL A 88 15.64 32.72 -0.82
N GLU A 89 15.89 31.67 -1.60
CA GLU A 89 17.10 31.51 -2.41
C GLU A 89 17.27 32.68 -3.40
N GLN A 90 16.20 33.04 -4.14
CA GLN A 90 16.24 34.14 -5.11
C GLN A 90 16.59 35.47 -4.45
N ARG A 91 16.10 35.72 -3.23
CA ARG A 91 16.41 36.94 -2.47
C ARG A 91 17.82 36.91 -1.86
N LEU A 92 18.32 35.74 -1.48
CA LEU A 92 19.68 35.57 -0.95
C LEU A 92 20.75 35.68 -2.04
N ARG A 93 20.42 35.40 -3.31
CA ARG A 93 21.37 35.51 -4.43
C ARG A 93 22.01 36.91 -4.47
N PRO A 94 23.34 37.01 -4.39
CA PRO A 94 24.01 38.29 -4.52
C PRO A 94 23.76 38.84 -5.93
N SER A 95 23.20 40.05 -6.02
CA SER A 95 22.90 40.69 -7.31
C SER A 95 24.16 40.70 -8.17
N THR A 96 24.16 39.94 -9.25
CA THR A 96 25.26 39.88 -10.23
C THR A 96 25.16 41.04 -11.23
N GLY A 97 24.40 42.09 -10.91
CA GLY A 97 24.10 43.22 -11.77
C GLY A 97 24.90 44.47 -11.41
N ARG A 98 26.20 44.47 -11.72
CA ARG A 98 27.03 45.65 -12.09
C ARG A 98 28.48 45.18 -12.24
N LYS A 99 28.79 44.59 -13.40
CA LYS A 99 30.17 44.45 -13.88
C LYS A 99 30.63 45.80 -14.43
N ALA A 100 31.02 46.73 -13.54
CA ALA A 100 31.92 47.83 -13.86
C ALA A 100 32.40 48.50 -12.55
N MET A 101 33.73 48.51 -12.37
CA MET A 101 34.52 49.22 -11.35
C MET A 101 34.38 48.82 -9.87
N SER A 102 35.43 48.19 -9.33
CA SER A 102 36.28 48.79 -8.29
C SER A 102 37.37 47.79 -7.87
N ARG A 103 38.64 48.14 -8.10
CA ARG A 103 39.78 47.62 -7.33
C ARG A 103 39.69 48.27 -5.95
N PHE A 104 39.86 47.50 -4.88
CA PHE A 104 39.72 47.87 -3.46
C PHE A 104 38.30 47.86 -2.88
N GLY A 105 38.12 47.09 -1.79
CA GLY A 105 36.96 47.08 -0.91
C GLY A 105 36.26 45.72 -0.81
N MET A 106 36.33 45.07 0.36
CA MET A 106 35.47 43.92 0.70
C MET A 106 34.01 44.33 0.43
N ARG A 107 33.34 43.60 -0.47
CA ARG A 107 31.92 43.78 -0.75
C ARG A 107 31.16 43.37 0.50
N ALA A 108 30.67 44.33 1.27
CA ALA A 108 29.79 44.03 2.39
C ALA A 108 28.46 43.51 1.84
N LEU A 109 28.20 42.21 1.96
CA LEU A 109 26.88 41.65 1.71
C LEU A 109 25.88 42.33 2.65
N LYS A 110 24.81 42.90 2.09
CA LYS A 110 23.71 43.48 2.88
C LYS A 110 22.60 42.43 2.99
N TRP A 111 22.23 42.09 4.22
CA TRP A 111 21.12 41.17 4.48
C TRP A 111 19.82 41.69 3.83
N PRO A 112 19.13 40.90 2.99
CA PRO A 112 18.02 41.38 2.17
C PRO A 112 16.63 41.22 2.82
N PHE A 113 16.53 40.74 4.06
CA PHE A 113 15.25 40.49 4.74
C PHE A 113 15.05 41.40 5.96
N GLU A 114 13.81 41.78 6.22
CA GLU A 114 13.39 42.26 7.53
C GLU A 114 13.08 41.08 8.47
N SER A 115 13.14 41.28 9.79
CA SER A 115 12.85 40.21 10.76
C SER A 115 11.46 39.59 10.56
N LYS A 116 10.46 40.40 10.17
CA LYS A 116 9.10 39.94 9.83
C LYS A 116 9.07 38.98 8.62
N ASP A 117 9.95 39.19 7.64
CA ASP A 117 10.03 38.33 6.45
C ASP A 117 10.64 36.98 6.80
N VAL A 118 11.62 36.99 7.73
CA VAL A 118 12.25 35.79 8.26
C VAL A 118 11.24 34.98 9.07
N GLU A 119 10.49 35.63 9.96
CA GLU A 119 9.44 34.98 10.76
C GLU A 119 8.38 34.32 9.86
N GLY A 120 7.83 35.07 8.90
CA GLY A 120 6.83 34.53 7.98
C GLY A 120 7.37 33.46 7.01
N THR A 121 8.70 33.33 6.88
CA THR A 121 9.34 32.22 6.17
C THR A 121 9.41 30.98 7.06
N ILE A 122 9.84 31.15 8.31
CA ILE A 122 9.91 30.08 9.31
C ILE A 122 8.52 29.45 9.50
N GLU A 123 7.48 30.25 9.73
CA GLU A 123 6.11 29.76 9.92
C GLU A 123 5.61 28.91 8.73
N LYS A 124 5.99 29.27 7.50
CA LYS A 124 5.61 28.51 6.30
C LYS A 124 6.34 27.18 6.21
N LEU A 125 7.63 27.15 6.54
CA LEU A 125 8.41 25.91 6.57
C LEU A 125 7.93 24.97 7.69
N GLU A 126 7.64 25.52 8.88
CA GLU A 126 7.08 24.74 9.99
C GLU A 126 5.71 24.15 9.63
N ARG A 127 4.84 24.94 9.00
CA ARG A 127 3.53 24.47 8.51
C ARG A 127 3.69 23.34 7.48
N CYS A 128 4.65 23.48 6.56
CA CYS A 128 4.96 22.45 5.58
C CYS A 128 5.43 21.16 6.26
N ARG A 129 6.36 21.27 7.21
CA ARG A 129 6.87 20.13 8.01
C ARG A 129 5.74 19.43 8.76
N GLY A 130 4.86 20.20 9.40
CA GLY A 130 3.67 19.69 10.08
C GLY A 130 2.74 18.93 9.15
N ASN A 131 2.48 19.47 7.95
CA ASN A 131 1.64 18.80 6.94
C ASN A 131 2.26 17.49 6.44
N ILE A 132 3.58 17.46 6.20
CA ILE A 132 4.31 16.23 5.83
C ILE A 132 4.16 15.19 6.92
N SER A 133 4.39 15.57 8.19
CA SER A 133 4.26 14.66 9.33
C SER A 133 2.83 14.12 9.48
N LEU A 134 1.81 14.97 9.37
CA LEU A 134 0.41 14.55 9.41
C LEU A 134 0.06 13.58 8.27
N ALA A 135 0.49 13.88 7.05
CA ALA A 135 0.28 13.02 5.89
C ALA A 135 0.92 11.63 6.09
N LEU A 136 2.13 11.57 6.65
CA LEU A 136 2.79 10.31 6.98
C LEU A 136 2.08 9.53 8.09
N ASN A 137 1.59 10.21 9.13
CA ASN A 137 0.83 9.57 10.21
C ASN A 137 -0.48 8.95 9.71
N ILE A 138 -1.20 9.65 8.81
CA ILE A 138 -2.41 9.13 8.18
C ILE A 138 -2.09 7.83 7.41
N ASP A 139 -1.01 7.81 6.64
CA ASP A 139 -0.60 6.59 5.92
C ASP A 139 -0.23 5.43 6.84
N GLN A 140 0.48 5.73 7.95
CA GLN A 140 0.79 4.71 8.96
C GLN A 140 -0.49 4.09 9.53
N THR A 141 -1.55 4.89 9.79
CA THR A 141 -2.83 4.35 10.27
C THR A 141 -3.55 3.49 9.24
N VAL A 142 -3.49 3.83 7.95
CA VAL A 142 -4.07 3.01 6.87
C VAL A 142 -3.34 1.68 6.73
N ILE A 143 -2.01 1.66 6.87
CA ILE A 143 -1.22 0.42 6.83
C ILE A 143 -1.53 -0.46 8.06
N LEU A 144 -1.66 0.13 9.25
CA LEU A 144 -2.02 -0.61 10.47
C LEU A 144 -3.42 -1.25 10.38
N GLN A 145 -4.39 -0.58 9.74
CA GLN A 145 -5.69 -1.18 9.46
C GLN A 145 -5.58 -2.43 8.56
N ASN A 146 -4.72 -2.41 7.53
CA ASN A 146 -4.53 -3.57 6.65
C ASN A 146 -3.86 -4.76 7.36
N VAL A 147 -2.99 -4.53 8.34
CA VAL A 147 -2.36 -5.60 9.13
C VAL A 147 -3.41 -6.30 9.99
N ASP A 148 -4.29 -5.53 10.64
CA ASP A 148 -5.39 -6.04 11.45
C ASP A 148 -6.40 -6.84 10.60
N ASP A 149 -6.65 -6.40 9.35
CA ASP A 149 -7.50 -7.14 8.42
C ASP A 149 -6.94 -8.53 8.08
N ARG A 150 -5.62 -8.64 7.87
CA ARG A 150 -4.98 -9.93 7.56
C ARG A 150 -4.93 -10.88 8.74
N THR A 151 -4.69 -10.36 9.96
CA THR A 151 -4.69 -11.21 11.17
C THR A 151 -6.06 -11.82 11.43
N THR A 152 -7.14 -11.10 11.18
CA THR A 152 -8.52 -11.63 11.32
C THR A 152 -8.85 -12.69 10.26
N LEU A 153 -8.31 -12.58 9.04
CA LEU A 153 -8.51 -13.60 8.00
C LEU A 153 -7.92 -14.98 8.36
N HIS A 154 -6.88 -15.04 9.20
CA HIS A 154 -6.30 -16.31 9.67
C HIS A 154 -7.21 -17.06 10.65
N GLN A 155 -8.23 -16.41 11.20
CA GLN A 155 -9.20 -17.03 12.11
C GLN A 155 -10.28 -17.84 11.36
N LEU A 156 -10.40 -17.67 10.04
CA LEU A 156 -11.38 -18.42 9.26
C LEU A 156 -11.00 -19.90 9.18
N PRO A 157 -11.94 -20.83 9.41
CA PRO A 157 -11.67 -22.25 9.24
C PRO A 157 -11.49 -22.58 7.75
N ILE A 158 -10.25 -22.75 7.30
CA ILE A 158 -9.92 -23.07 5.91
C ILE A 158 -9.74 -24.57 5.69
N ALA A 159 -10.12 -25.05 4.50
CA ALA A 159 -9.81 -26.40 4.04
C ALA A 159 -8.43 -26.40 3.36
N TYR A 160 -7.40 -26.82 4.09
CA TYR A 160 -6.06 -26.97 3.54
C TYR A 160 -6.08 -27.98 2.37
N GLY A 161 -5.36 -27.66 1.28
CA GLY A 161 -5.31 -28.53 0.11
C GLY A 161 -6.48 -28.36 -0.87
N ALA A 162 -7.48 -27.51 -0.58
CA ALA A 162 -8.63 -27.33 -1.46
C ALA A 162 -8.35 -26.41 -2.66
N SER A 163 -7.39 -25.50 -2.54
CA SER A 163 -7.01 -24.58 -3.63
C SER A 163 -6.24 -25.30 -4.74
N PHE A 164 -6.39 -24.81 -5.98
CA PHE A 164 -5.76 -25.37 -7.18
C PHE A 164 -4.22 -25.34 -7.12
N ASP A 165 -3.66 -24.36 -6.41
CA ASP A 165 -2.22 -24.12 -6.22
C ASP A 165 -1.68 -24.75 -4.93
N SER A 166 -2.51 -25.52 -4.22
CA SER A 166 -2.04 -26.23 -3.04
C SER A 166 -1.08 -27.37 -3.41
N LYS A 167 -0.16 -27.70 -2.50
CA LYS A 167 0.75 -28.85 -2.67
C LYS A 167 0.01 -30.17 -2.93
N ALA A 168 -1.21 -30.31 -2.41
CA ALA A 168 -2.06 -31.48 -2.63
C ALA A 168 -2.55 -31.59 -4.09
N GLU A 169 -2.60 -30.47 -4.82
CA GLU A 169 -3.03 -30.40 -6.22
C GLU A 169 -1.86 -30.26 -7.21
N GLU A 170 -0.65 -29.98 -6.72
CA GLU A 170 0.56 -29.74 -7.53
C GLU A 170 0.85 -30.85 -8.56
N HIS A 171 0.64 -32.11 -8.16
CA HIS A 171 0.92 -33.29 -8.99
C HIS A 171 -0.28 -33.74 -9.83
N ASN A 172 -1.44 -33.06 -9.73
CA ASN A 172 -2.64 -33.46 -10.46
C ASN A 172 -2.58 -32.98 -11.93
N PRO A 173 -2.86 -33.86 -12.92
CA PRO A 173 -2.52 -33.60 -14.32
C PRO A 173 -3.46 -32.59 -14.98
N THR A 174 -2.97 -31.47 -15.51
CA THR A 174 -3.75 -30.59 -16.40
C THR A 174 -3.99 -31.25 -17.77
N CYS A 175 -4.84 -30.63 -18.60
CA CYS A 175 -5.04 -31.07 -19.98
C CYS A 175 -3.69 -31.15 -20.69
N LEU A 176 -3.51 -32.19 -21.50
CA LEU A 176 -2.34 -32.31 -22.35
C LEU A 176 -2.30 -31.17 -23.37
N PRO A 177 -1.12 -30.71 -23.79
CA PRO A 177 -1.00 -29.69 -24.84
C PRO A 177 -1.83 -30.07 -26.07
N ASN A 178 -2.49 -29.07 -26.66
CA ASN A 178 -3.30 -29.21 -27.87
C ASN A 178 -4.48 -30.20 -27.75
N THR A 179 -4.94 -30.49 -26.53
CA THR A 179 -6.14 -31.29 -26.28
C THR A 179 -7.25 -30.42 -25.69
N ARG A 180 -8.52 -30.75 -26.01
CA ARG A 180 -9.71 -30.06 -25.50
C ARG A 180 -9.73 -28.54 -25.77
N GLU A 181 -8.99 -28.07 -26.78
CA GLU A 181 -8.83 -26.64 -27.06
C GLU A 181 -10.15 -25.92 -27.31
N GLU A 182 -11.05 -26.51 -28.11
CA GLU A 182 -12.34 -25.88 -28.43
C GLU A 182 -13.17 -25.65 -27.17
N LEU A 183 -13.23 -26.65 -26.29
CA LEU A 183 -13.94 -26.57 -25.02
C LEU A 183 -13.28 -25.56 -24.06
N LEU A 184 -11.94 -25.51 -24.00
CA LEU A 184 -11.25 -24.52 -23.18
C LEU A 184 -11.52 -23.09 -23.70
N LYS A 185 -11.50 -22.89 -25.02
CA LYS A 185 -11.86 -21.61 -25.66
C LYS A 185 -13.32 -21.23 -25.41
N GLU A 186 -14.23 -22.19 -25.39
CA GLU A 186 -15.64 -21.97 -25.04
C GLU A 186 -15.79 -21.50 -23.59
N ILE A 187 -15.14 -22.19 -22.64
CA ILE A 187 -15.13 -21.80 -21.23
C ILE A 187 -14.51 -20.40 -21.08
N ASP A 188 -13.44 -20.11 -21.82
CA ASP A 188 -12.80 -18.80 -21.74
C ASP A 188 -13.72 -17.68 -22.22
N ARG A 189 -14.43 -17.88 -23.34
CA ARG A 189 -15.45 -16.94 -23.83
C ARG A 189 -16.59 -16.75 -22.84
N TRP A 190 -17.02 -17.82 -22.17
CA TRP A 190 -18.05 -17.75 -21.15
C TRP A 190 -17.59 -16.96 -19.92
N ILE A 191 -16.33 -17.12 -19.47
CA ILE A 191 -15.77 -16.33 -18.35
C ILE A 191 -15.64 -14.85 -18.74
N ASP A 192 -15.16 -14.57 -19.95
CA ASP A 192 -14.85 -13.22 -20.40
C ASP A 192 -16.09 -12.41 -20.85
N ASP A 193 -17.27 -13.04 -20.95
CA ASP A 193 -18.53 -12.38 -21.33
C ASP A 193 -19.33 -11.90 -20.11
N PRO A 194 -19.51 -10.58 -19.90
CA PRO A 194 -20.29 -10.05 -18.77
C PRO A 194 -21.78 -10.43 -18.79
N LYS A 195 -22.32 -10.88 -19.93
CA LYS A 195 -23.72 -11.31 -20.10
C LYS A 195 -23.91 -12.80 -19.88
N SER A 196 -22.82 -13.55 -19.75
CA SER A 196 -22.88 -15.00 -19.54
C SER A 196 -23.41 -15.35 -18.15
N LYS A 197 -23.96 -16.55 -18.02
CA LYS A 197 -24.46 -17.06 -16.73
C LYS A 197 -23.33 -17.15 -15.72
N THR A 198 -23.64 -17.08 -14.42
CA THR A 198 -22.64 -17.16 -13.33
C THR A 198 -22.08 -18.57 -13.08
N VAL A 199 -22.79 -19.61 -13.52
CA VAL A 199 -22.39 -21.02 -13.33
C VAL A 199 -22.19 -21.70 -14.67
N PHE A 200 -20.99 -22.25 -14.90
CA PHE A 200 -20.70 -23.14 -16.01
C PHE A 200 -20.80 -24.59 -15.55
N TRP A 201 -21.64 -25.37 -16.22
CA TRP A 201 -21.90 -26.75 -15.83
C TRP A 201 -21.27 -27.71 -16.85
N LEU A 202 -20.12 -28.29 -16.50
CA LEU A 202 -19.39 -29.25 -17.34
C LEU A 202 -19.87 -30.69 -17.09
N ASN A 203 -20.68 -31.21 -18.01
CA ASN A 203 -21.21 -32.57 -17.97
C ASN A 203 -20.40 -33.57 -18.81
N GLY A 204 -20.36 -34.83 -18.37
CA GLY A 204 -19.75 -35.91 -19.13
C GLY A 204 -19.59 -37.19 -18.33
N MET A 205 -19.32 -38.30 -19.02
CA MET A 205 -19.13 -39.63 -18.41
C MET A 205 -18.01 -39.61 -17.35
N ALA A 206 -18.10 -40.47 -16.34
CA ALA A 206 -17.02 -40.64 -15.35
C ALA A 206 -15.69 -40.99 -16.08
N GLY A 207 -14.56 -40.50 -15.55
CA GLY A 207 -13.24 -40.75 -16.15
C GLY A 207 -12.87 -39.88 -17.36
N THR A 208 -13.77 -39.06 -17.89
CA THR A 208 -13.50 -38.22 -19.10
C THR A 208 -12.62 -36.98 -18.87
N GLY A 209 -12.05 -36.81 -17.67
CA GLY A 209 -11.12 -35.71 -17.40
C GLY A 209 -11.76 -34.35 -17.06
N LYS A 210 -13.02 -34.31 -16.61
CA LYS A 210 -13.68 -33.05 -16.18
C LYS A 210 -12.89 -32.26 -15.13
N SER A 211 -12.40 -32.94 -14.08
CA SER A 211 -11.55 -32.31 -13.06
C SER A 211 -10.23 -31.81 -13.63
N THR A 212 -9.70 -32.47 -14.66
CA THR A 212 -8.50 -32.05 -15.38
C THR A 212 -8.74 -30.78 -16.20
N ILE A 213 -9.91 -30.64 -16.82
CA ILE A 213 -10.33 -29.39 -17.49
C ILE A 213 -10.42 -28.25 -16.46
N ALA A 214 -11.13 -28.46 -15.34
CA ALA A 214 -11.27 -27.44 -14.29
C ALA A 214 -9.90 -26.98 -13.74
N ARG A 215 -8.95 -27.90 -13.49
CA ARG A 215 -7.58 -27.56 -13.07
C ARG A 215 -6.83 -26.75 -14.13
N THR A 216 -7.02 -27.05 -15.40
CA THR A 216 -6.41 -26.31 -16.52
C THR A 216 -6.93 -24.88 -16.58
N VAL A 217 -8.25 -24.70 -16.46
CA VAL A 217 -8.89 -23.38 -16.45
C VAL A 217 -8.40 -22.57 -15.24
N ALA A 218 -8.43 -23.12 -14.03
CA ALA A 218 -7.95 -22.44 -12.83
C ALA A 218 -6.48 -21.98 -12.98
N ARG A 219 -5.60 -22.86 -13.47
CA ARG A 219 -4.19 -22.52 -13.70
C ARG A 219 -4.01 -21.43 -14.75
N SER A 220 -4.80 -21.46 -15.82
CA SER A 220 -4.77 -20.44 -16.87
C SER A 220 -5.19 -19.06 -16.34
N ARG A 221 -6.29 -19.03 -15.58
CA ARG A 221 -6.86 -17.80 -15.01
C ARG A 221 -6.00 -17.21 -13.90
N SER A 222 -5.40 -18.06 -13.05
CA SER A 222 -4.41 -17.61 -12.09
C SER A 222 -3.21 -16.94 -12.77
N LYS A 223 -2.68 -17.52 -13.86
CA LYS A 223 -1.59 -16.90 -14.64
C LYS A 223 -1.98 -15.57 -15.28
N ARG A 224 -3.25 -15.40 -15.66
CA ARG A 224 -3.80 -14.13 -16.16
C ARG A 224 -4.05 -13.10 -15.04
N GLY A 225 -4.02 -13.52 -13.78
CA GLY A 225 -4.31 -12.67 -12.63
C GLY A 225 -5.80 -12.40 -12.41
N ASP A 226 -6.70 -13.16 -13.03
CA ASP A 226 -8.16 -12.97 -12.96
C ASP A 226 -8.91 -14.09 -12.20
N LEU A 227 -8.18 -15.03 -11.58
CA LEU A 227 -8.76 -16.03 -10.68
C LEU A 227 -8.88 -15.49 -9.25
N GLY A 228 -10.11 -15.26 -8.78
CA GLY A 228 -10.34 -14.77 -7.41
C GLY A 228 -10.24 -15.83 -6.32
N ALA A 229 -10.69 -17.06 -6.58
CA ALA A 229 -10.62 -18.18 -5.64
C ALA A 229 -10.87 -19.53 -6.36
N SER A 230 -10.48 -20.63 -5.72
CA SER A 230 -10.72 -21.99 -6.21
C SER A 230 -10.93 -22.98 -5.07
N PHE A 231 -11.78 -23.98 -5.32
CA PHE A 231 -12.02 -25.07 -4.39
C PHE A 231 -12.26 -26.39 -5.13
N PHE A 232 -11.36 -27.35 -4.93
CA PHE A 232 -11.45 -28.69 -5.48
C PHE A 232 -11.93 -29.67 -4.42
N ILE A 233 -13.15 -30.18 -4.62
CA ILE A 233 -13.77 -31.21 -3.77
C ILE A 233 -13.15 -32.57 -4.11
N LYS A 234 -12.70 -33.31 -3.09
CA LYS A 234 -12.17 -34.67 -3.24
C LYS A 234 -12.85 -35.60 -2.24
N ARG A 235 -13.51 -36.65 -2.75
CA ARG A 235 -14.21 -37.64 -1.93
C ARG A 235 -13.19 -38.47 -1.13
N GLY A 236 -13.43 -38.65 0.16
CA GLY A 236 -12.55 -39.41 1.07
C GLY A 236 -11.62 -38.56 1.94
N GLU A 237 -11.55 -37.25 1.72
CA GLU A 237 -10.79 -36.32 2.58
C GLU A 237 -11.76 -35.57 3.50
N ILE A 238 -11.57 -35.64 4.82
CA ILE A 238 -12.50 -35.12 5.85
C ILE A 238 -12.80 -33.62 5.64
N ASP A 239 -11.77 -32.83 5.33
CA ASP A 239 -11.88 -31.38 5.15
C ASP A 239 -12.34 -30.94 3.77
N ARG A 240 -12.15 -31.78 2.74
CA ARG A 240 -12.48 -31.49 1.34
C ARG A 240 -13.73 -32.20 0.84
N GLY A 241 -14.27 -33.10 1.64
CA GLY A 241 -15.52 -33.83 1.40
C GLY A 241 -16.73 -33.20 2.09
N ASN A 242 -16.52 -32.26 3.02
CA ASN A 242 -17.58 -31.55 3.73
C ASN A 242 -17.63 -30.07 3.33
N LEU A 243 -18.80 -29.58 2.88
CA LEU A 243 -19.01 -28.22 2.40
C LEU A 243 -18.86 -27.14 3.49
N ASN A 244 -18.78 -27.53 4.77
CA ASN A 244 -18.70 -26.61 5.90
C ASN A 244 -17.54 -25.60 5.83
N LYS A 245 -16.44 -25.94 5.13
CA LYS A 245 -15.27 -25.06 4.96
C LYS A 245 -15.21 -24.39 3.59
N LEU A 246 -16.17 -24.64 2.69
CA LEU A 246 -16.15 -24.11 1.32
C LEU A 246 -16.19 -22.58 1.32
N MET A 247 -17.20 -22.00 1.96
CA MET A 247 -17.43 -20.56 1.94
C MET A 247 -16.34 -19.78 2.68
N SER A 248 -15.88 -20.26 3.83
CA SER A 248 -14.77 -19.65 4.58
C SER A 248 -13.45 -19.71 3.80
N THR A 249 -13.19 -20.82 3.09
CA THR A 249 -11.99 -20.95 2.24
C THR A 249 -12.05 -20.01 1.04
N LEU A 250 -13.20 -19.91 0.36
CA LEU A 250 -13.38 -18.97 -0.75
C LEU A 250 -13.27 -17.52 -0.28
N ALA A 251 -13.89 -17.16 0.85
CA ALA A 251 -13.80 -15.84 1.44
C ALA A 251 -12.35 -15.45 1.76
N HIS A 252 -11.59 -16.36 2.39
CA HIS A 252 -10.17 -16.16 2.68
C HIS A 252 -9.36 -15.93 1.40
N GLN A 253 -9.54 -16.76 0.37
CA GLN A 253 -8.82 -16.61 -0.91
C GLN A 253 -9.21 -15.32 -1.67
N LEU A 254 -10.48 -14.94 -1.65
CA LEU A 254 -10.95 -13.69 -2.26
C LEU A 254 -10.39 -12.46 -1.55
N ALA A 255 -10.29 -12.49 -0.22
CA ALA A 255 -9.70 -11.41 0.55
C ALA A 255 -8.21 -11.19 0.24
N LEU A 256 -7.48 -12.29 -0.01
CA LEU A 256 -6.08 -12.24 -0.43
C LEU A 256 -5.93 -11.71 -1.86
N SER A 257 -6.87 -12.07 -2.76
CA SER A 257 -6.82 -11.72 -4.18
C SER A 257 -7.35 -10.31 -4.46
N ILE A 258 -8.31 -9.83 -3.66
CA ILE A 258 -8.98 -8.54 -3.84
C ILE A 258 -8.93 -7.78 -2.50
N PRO A 259 -7.98 -6.84 -2.32
CA PRO A 259 -7.79 -6.15 -1.04
C PRO A 259 -9.04 -5.46 -0.49
N GLY A 260 -9.92 -4.95 -1.35
CA GLY A 260 -11.19 -4.33 -0.93
C GLY A 260 -12.18 -5.30 -0.27
N VAL A 261 -12.08 -6.60 -0.53
CA VAL A 261 -12.97 -7.63 0.02
C VAL A 261 -12.61 -7.97 1.47
N ALA A 262 -11.33 -7.87 1.85
CA ALA A 262 -10.84 -8.16 3.20
C ALA A 262 -11.56 -7.31 4.26
N PHE A 263 -11.73 -6.01 3.99
CA PHE A 263 -12.44 -5.07 4.86
C PHE A 263 -13.88 -5.52 5.17
N PHE A 264 -14.63 -5.93 4.14
CA PHE A 264 -16.02 -6.36 4.30
C PHE A 264 -16.14 -7.67 5.09
N ILE A 265 -15.22 -8.61 4.85
CA ILE A 265 -15.17 -9.88 5.57
C ILE A 265 -14.87 -9.64 7.04
N LYS A 266 -13.87 -8.81 7.36
CA LYS A 266 -13.53 -8.46 8.74
C LYS A 266 -14.71 -7.80 9.45
N LYS A 267 -15.33 -6.77 8.86
CA LYS A 267 -16.50 -6.11 9.43
C LYS A 267 -17.61 -7.12 9.78
N THR A 268 -17.78 -8.16 8.95
CA THR A 268 -18.77 -9.22 9.18
C THR A 268 -18.35 -10.18 10.31
N LEU A 269 -17.05 -10.50 10.42
CA LEU A 269 -16.49 -11.34 11.48
C LEU A 269 -16.54 -10.64 12.85
N ASP A 270 -16.20 -9.35 12.90
CA ASP A 270 -16.27 -8.53 14.11
C ASP A 270 -17.71 -8.45 14.65
N ALA A 271 -18.69 -8.42 13.75
CA ALA A 271 -20.11 -8.43 14.10
C ALA A 271 -20.64 -9.83 14.49
N ASN A 272 -19.96 -10.92 14.10
CA ASN A 272 -20.45 -12.29 14.25
C ASN A 272 -19.33 -13.27 14.64
N LEU A 273 -18.94 -13.24 15.91
CA LEU A 273 -17.92 -14.11 16.50
C LEU A 273 -18.19 -15.62 16.35
N ALA A 274 -19.44 -16.04 16.08
CA ALA A 274 -19.81 -17.45 15.88
C ALA A 274 -19.28 -18.07 14.56
N ILE A 275 -18.80 -17.24 13.62
CA ILE A 275 -18.24 -17.69 12.33
C ILE A 275 -16.76 -18.13 12.49
N VAL A 276 -16.08 -17.61 13.51
CA VAL A 276 -14.74 -18.05 13.89
C VAL A 276 -14.89 -19.37 14.63
N GLY A 277 -14.55 -20.48 13.95
CA GLY A 277 -14.70 -21.81 14.52
C GLY A 277 -13.98 -21.90 15.87
N ASN A 278 -14.67 -22.39 16.90
CA ASN A 278 -14.10 -22.77 18.19
C ASN A 278 -13.07 -23.89 17.99
N GLY A 279 -11.86 -23.52 17.59
CA GLY A 279 -10.67 -24.35 17.63
C GLY A 279 -10.11 -24.38 19.05
N ASN A 280 -10.87 -24.95 19.99
CA ASN A 280 -10.30 -25.41 21.26
C ASN A 280 -10.94 -26.75 21.59
N GLY A 281 -10.20 -27.81 21.27
CA GLY A 281 -10.45 -29.13 21.81
C GLY A 281 -10.26 -29.09 23.31
N ASN A 282 -11.35 -28.95 24.04
CA ASN A 282 -11.48 -29.44 25.40
C ASN A 282 -12.85 -30.10 25.50
N ASN A 283 -12.80 -31.43 25.53
CA ASN A 283 -13.94 -32.30 25.73
C ASN A 283 -14.30 -32.26 27.21
N PRO A 284 -15.49 -31.80 27.65
CA PRO A 284 -16.03 -32.23 28.92
C PRO A 284 -16.87 -33.47 28.66
N ILE A 285 -16.41 -34.59 29.22
CA ILE A 285 -17.21 -35.78 29.47
C ILE A 285 -18.46 -35.33 30.22
N ILE A 286 -19.62 -35.30 29.54
CA ILE A 286 -20.92 -35.25 30.19
C ILE A 286 -21.67 -36.50 29.77
N SER A 287 -21.53 -37.51 30.60
CA SER A 287 -22.48 -38.61 30.68
C SER A 287 -23.80 -38.04 31.21
N ARG A 288 -24.88 -38.13 30.43
CA ARG A 288 -26.24 -38.50 30.90
C ARG A 288 -27.24 -38.55 29.74
N HIS A 289 -27.77 -39.75 29.58
CA HIS A 289 -29.15 -40.12 29.19
C HIS A 289 -30.05 -39.09 28.51
N GLY A 290 -30.68 -39.54 27.41
CA GLY A 290 -32.10 -39.24 27.20
C GLY A 290 -32.46 -38.66 25.84
N ASP A 291 -32.84 -39.57 24.94
CA ASP A 291 -33.96 -39.42 24.03
C ASP A 291 -33.83 -38.59 22.74
N ARG A 292 -34.54 -39.12 21.74
CA ARG A 292 -34.56 -38.77 20.33
C ARG A 292 -35.23 -37.43 20.10
N ARG A 293 -34.74 -36.65 19.13
CA ARG A 293 -35.47 -36.38 17.86
C ARG A 293 -34.70 -35.50 16.88
N VAL A 294 -34.92 -35.85 15.62
CA VAL A 294 -34.36 -35.32 14.37
C VAL A 294 -35.18 -34.11 13.91
N GLY A 295 -34.52 -33.10 13.35
CA GLY A 295 -35.08 -32.09 12.44
C GLY A 295 -33.90 -31.44 11.71
N ARG A 296 -33.51 -31.93 10.53
CA ARG A 296 -34.00 -31.62 9.17
C ARG A 296 -33.83 -30.13 8.83
N VAL A 297 -32.81 -29.91 7.99
CA VAL A 297 -32.33 -28.65 7.40
C VAL A 297 -33.39 -28.01 6.51
#